data_AF-X1B2H7-F1
#
_entry.id   AF-X1B2H7-F1
#
_cell.length_a   1.000
_cell.length_b   1.000
_cell.length_c   1.000
_cell.angle_alpha   90.00
_cell.angle_beta   90.00
_cell.angle_gamma   90.00
#
_symmetry.space_group_name_H-M   'P 1'
#
loop_
_entity.id
_entity.type
_entity.pdbx_description
1 polymer ?
#
loop_
_entity_poly.entity_id
_entity_poly.type
_entity_poly.pdbx_seq_one_letter_code
_entity_poly.pdbx_strand_id
1 'polypeptide(L)'
;AGKFCVQFIAFNISSESKNILNRWANQCIEWCYNKYEDGKFGDQKYLDEWPEKYNNVHILENEGGGVAPWNIKKYHFEGKSDGIFLTNRRTGKKTKLVFYF
;
A
#
# COMPACT_ATOMS: atom_id res chain seq x y z
N ALA A 1 -7.26 9.86 -0.41
CA ALA A 1 -6.00 9.88 0.37
C ALA A 1 -6.25 9.13 1.67
N GLY A 2 -5.80 7.88 1.68
CA GLY A 2 -5.58 7.11 2.90
C GLY A 2 -4.09 7.04 3.23
N LYS A 3 -3.77 6.42 4.37
CA LYS A 3 -2.41 6.09 4.81
C LYS A 3 -1.73 5.08 3.89
N PHE A 4 -2.51 4.17 3.30
CA PHE A 4 -2.03 3.09 2.44
C PHE A 4 -2.54 3.23 1.01
N CYS A 5 -1.87 2.57 0.07
CA CYS A 5 -2.35 2.37 -1.30
C CYS A 5 -2.86 0.93 -1.46
N VAL A 6 -3.99 0.74 -2.16
CA VAL A 6 -4.63 -0.57 -2.37
C VAL A 6 -4.09 -1.34 -3.58
N GLN A 7 -3.07 -0.80 -4.25
CA GLN A 7 -2.47 -1.42 -5.45
C GLN A 7 -1.97 -2.85 -5.20
N PHE A 8 -1.39 -3.10 -4.02
CA PHE A 8 -0.86 -4.40 -3.67
C PHE A 8 -1.30 -4.76 -2.26
N ILE A 9 -2.17 -5.76 -2.17
CA ILE A 9 -2.65 -6.33 -0.93
C ILE A 9 -2.58 -7.84 -1.09
N ALA A 10 -1.98 -8.52 -0.11
CA ALA A 10 -1.88 -9.96 -0.09
C ALA A 10 -2.53 -10.50 1.19
N PHE A 11 -3.29 -11.58 1.04
CA PHE A 11 -3.89 -12.30 2.15
C PHE A 11 -3.34 -13.73 2.15
N ASN A 12 -2.97 -14.23 3.32
CA ASN A 12 -2.70 -15.65 3.48
C ASN A 12 -4.03 -16.41 3.66
N ILE A 13 -3.96 -17.74 3.76
CA ILE A 13 -5.15 -18.60 3.85
C ILE A 13 -5.75 -18.73 5.27
N SER A 14 -5.21 -17.99 6.25
CA SER A 14 -5.67 -18.05 7.64
C SER A 14 -7.13 -17.60 7.77
N SER A 15 -7.81 -18.09 8.80
CA SER A 15 -9.18 -17.66 9.13
C SER A 15 -9.26 -16.16 9.40
N GLU A 16 -8.26 -15.58 10.07
CA GLU A 16 -8.20 -14.13 10.33
C GLU A 16 -8.10 -13.34 9.03
N SER A 17 -7.20 -13.71 8.11
CA SER A 17 -7.09 -13.05 6.80
C SER A 17 -8.38 -13.15 6.00
N LYS A 18 -9.06 -14.30 6.01
CA LYS A 18 -10.37 -14.46 5.36
C LYS A 18 -11.44 -13.57 5.98
N ASN A 19 -11.46 -13.44 7.31
CA ASN A 19 -12.41 -12.57 8.01
C ASN A 19 -12.17 -11.09 7.68
N ILE A 20 -10.91 -10.65 7.65
CA ILE A 20 -10.55 -9.28 7.25
C ILE A 20 -10.96 -9.02 5.80
N LEU A 21 -10.65 -9.95 4.88
CA LEU A 21 -11.02 -9.85 3.47
C LEU A 21 -12.54 -9.76 3.29
N ASN A 22 -13.31 -10.64 3.94
CA ASN A 22 -14.77 -10.63 3.86
C ASN A 22 -15.36 -9.33 4.42
N ARG A 23 -14.82 -8.84 5.54
CA ARG A 23 -15.24 -7.56 6.11
C ARG A 23 -14.97 -6.40 5.15
N TRP A 24 -13.76 -6.34 4.59
CA TRP A 24 -13.40 -5.28 3.64
C TRP A 24 -14.28 -5.32 2.39
N ALA A 25 -14.55 -6.52 1.85
CA ALA A 25 -15.47 -6.69 0.73
C ALA A 25 -16.88 -6.18 1.06
N ASN A 26 -17.43 -6.52 2.23
CA ASN A 26 -18.73 -6.03 2.68
C ASN A 26 -18.75 -4.50 2.85
N GLN A 27 -17.69 -3.93 3.45
CA GLN A 27 -17.56 -2.47 3.59
C GLN A 27 -17.55 -1.78 2.22
N CYS A 28 -16.86 -2.34 1.23
CA CYS A 28 -16.86 -1.81 -0.14
C CYS A 28 -18.22 -1.94 -0.83
N ILE A 29 -18.97 -3.04 -0.59
CA ILE A 29 -20.32 -3.22 -1.13
C ILE A 29 -21.29 -2.20 -0.51
N GLU A 30 -21.20 -2.01 0.81
CA GLU A 30 -22.03 -1.05 1.53
C GLU A 30 -21.70 0.40 1.16
N TRP A 31 -20.42 0.72 0.99
CA TRP A 31 -19.96 2.08 0.70
C TRP A 31 -18.56 2.08 0.07
N CYS A 32 -18.44 2.51 -1.19
CA CYS A 32 -17.15 2.64 -1.90
C CYS A 32 -17.18 3.81 -2.90
N TYR A 33 -17.54 4.99 -2.42
CA TYR A 33 -17.64 6.17 -3.29
C TYR A 33 -16.32 6.93 -3.37
N ASN A 34 -16.08 7.57 -4.52
CA ASN A 34 -14.95 8.48 -4.73
C ASN A 34 -15.24 9.89 -4.16
N LYS A 35 -15.58 9.95 -2.87
CA LYS A 35 -15.76 11.18 -2.10
C LYS A 35 -15.27 10.96 -0.67
N TYR A 36 -14.92 12.02 0.04
CA TYR A 36 -14.64 11.91 1.48
C TYR A 36 -15.93 12.09 2.26
N GLU A 37 -16.25 11.13 3.11
CA GLU A 37 -17.44 11.15 3.96
C GLU A 37 -17.15 10.28 5.19
N ASP A 38 -17.34 10.82 6.39
CA ASP A 38 -17.26 10.08 7.66
C ASP A 38 -16.01 9.20 7.79
N GLY A 39 -14.86 9.71 7.36
CA GLY A 39 -13.60 8.97 7.42
C GLY A 39 -13.46 7.86 6.38
N LYS A 40 -14.30 7.82 5.34
CA LYS A 40 -14.24 6.86 4.23
C LYS A 40 -13.83 7.56 2.92
N PHE A 41 -13.18 6.82 2.03
CA PHE A 41 -12.80 7.25 0.68
C PHE A 41 -12.45 6.02 -0.17
N GLY A 42 -13.37 5.63 -1.05
CA GLY A 42 -13.28 4.38 -1.79
C GLY A 42 -13.04 3.17 -0.87
N ASP A 43 -12.37 2.17 -1.43
CA ASP A 43 -11.92 0.95 -0.76
C ASP A 43 -10.68 1.18 0.12
N GLN A 44 -9.86 2.17 -0.24
CA GLN A 44 -8.55 2.41 0.37
C GLN A 44 -8.61 2.85 1.82
N LYS A 45 -9.56 3.72 2.18
CA LYS A 45 -9.52 4.35 3.50
C LYS A 45 -9.83 3.38 4.65
N TYR A 46 -10.48 2.24 4.35
CA TYR A 46 -10.68 1.17 5.32
C TYR A 46 -9.37 0.56 5.83
N LEU A 47 -8.28 0.61 5.07
CA LEU A 47 -6.99 0.06 5.48
C LEU A 47 -6.31 0.90 6.58
N ASP A 48 -6.72 2.16 6.77
CA ASP A 48 -6.09 3.07 7.73
C ASP A 48 -6.16 2.53 9.17
N GLU A 49 -7.26 1.86 9.53
CA GLU A 49 -7.47 1.27 10.88
C GLU A 49 -6.80 -0.09 11.08
N TRP A 50 -6.37 -0.77 10.00
CA TRP A 50 -5.93 -2.17 10.08
C TRP A 50 -4.75 -2.41 11.02
N PRO A 51 -3.68 -1.59 11.01
CA PRO A 51 -2.52 -1.82 11.88
C PRO A 51 -2.82 -1.73 13.37
N GLU A 52 -3.88 -1.01 13.76
CA GLU A 52 -4.31 -0.88 15.16
C GLU A 52 -5.36 -1.92 15.54
N LYS A 53 -6.13 -2.37 14.55
CA LYS A 53 -7.29 -3.26 14.73
C LYS A 53 -6.95 -4.73 14.69
N TYR A 54 -5.95 -5.11 13.91
CA TYR A 54 -5.58 -6.50 13.67
C TYR A 54 -4.11 -6.72 14.03
N ASN A 55 -3.82 -7.82 14.70
CA ASN A 55 -2.47 -8.14 15.14
C ASN A 55 -1.60 -8.69 13.99
N ASN A 56 -2.23 -9.30 12.98
CA ASN A 56 -1.55 -9.97 11.87
C ASN A 56 -1.56 -9.16 10.57
N VAL A 57 -1.13 -7.89 10.66
CA VAL A 57 -0.98 -6.98 9.50
C VAL A 57 0.49 -6.68 9.27
N HIS A 58 0.96 -6.88 8.04
CA HIS A 58 2.31 -6.52 7.62
C HIS A 58 2.27 -5.33 6.67
N ILE A 59 2.98 -4.26 7.01
CA ILE A 59 3.16 -3.08 6.15
C ILE A 59 4.39 -3.30 5.28
N LEU A 60 4.27 -3.04 3.98
CA LEU A 60 5.39 -3.14 3.05
C LEU A 60 6.43 -2.05 3.34
N GLU A 61 7.59 -2.45 3.87
CA GLU A 61 8.71 -1.55 4.20
C GLU A 61 9.76 -1.42 3.07
N ASN A 62 9.64 -2.25 2.02
CA ASN A 62 10.53 -2.17 0.87
C ASN A 62 10.08 -1.03 -0.05
N GLU A 63 10.87 0.06 -0.04
CA GLU A 63 10.65 1.27 -0.86
C GLU A 63 10.69 1.01 -2.38
N GLY A 64 11.17 -0.17 -2.80
CA GLY A 64 11.12 -0.63 -4.19
C GLY A 64 9.73 -1.01 -4.65
N GLY A 65 8.81 -1.28 -3.71
CA GLY A 65 7.39 -1.45 -3.98
C GLY A 65 6.62 -0.17 -3.67
N GLY A 66 5.59 0.10 -4.47
CA GLY A 66 4.71 1.26 -4.28
C GLY A 66 5.30 2.59 -4.74
N VAL A 67 6.24 2.57 -5.70
CA VAL A 67 6.68 3.80 -6.37
C VAL A 67 5.59 4.27 -7.32
N ALA A 68 5.26 5.56 -7.28
CA ALA A 68 4.15 6.16 -8.01
C ALA A 68 4.41 7.66 -8.27
N PRO A 69 3.65 8.35 -9.15
CA PRO A 69 3.90 9.74 -9.53
C PRO A 69 3.99 10.70 -8.33
N TRP A 70 3.21 10.46 -7.27
CA TRP A 70 3.19 11.31 -6.08
C TRP A 70 4.39 11.11 -5.15
N ASN A 71 5.13 10.00 -5.24
CA ASN A 71 6.30 9.74 -4.40
C ASN A 71 7.63 9.59 -5.19
N ILE A 72 7.59 9.56 -6.52
CA ILE A 72 8.76 9.36 -7.39
C ILE A 72 9.88 10.37 -7.10
N LYS A 73 9.52 11.61 -6.73
CA LYS A 73 10.47 12.69 -6.40
C LYS A 73 11.34 12.38 -5.16
N LYS A 74 10.94 11.42 -4.31
CA LYS A 74 11.73 10.99 -3.14
C LYS A 74 13.00 10.25 -3.53
N TYR A 75 13.10 9.76 -4.77
CA TYR A 75 14.17 8.88 -5.20
C TYR A 75 15.07 9.52 -6.28
N HIS A 76 16.32 9.11 -6.28
CA HIS A 76 17.20 9.15 -7.45
C HIS A 76 17.16 7.76 -8.12
N PHE A 77 17.16 7.74 -9.46
CA PHE A 77 16.99 6.52 -10.24
C PHE A 77 18.27 6.24 -11.03
N GLU A 78 18.74 4.99 -10.94
CA GLU A 78 19.89 4.50 -11.68
C GLU A 78 19.48 3.25 -12.47
N GLY A 79 19.58 3.32 -13.80
CA GLY A 79 19.42 2.15 -14.67
C GLY A 79 20.70 1.32 -14.70
N LYS A 80 20.58 0.00 -14.51
CA LYS A 80 21.66 -0.98 -14.59
C LYS A 80 21.24 -2.16 -15.47
N SER A 81 22.20 -3.02 -15.83
CA SER A 81 21.93 -4.21 -16.66
C SER A 81 20.90 -5.16 -16.04
N ASP A 82 20.79 -5.19 -14.71
CA ASP A 82 19.89 -6.07 -13.97
C ASP A 82 18.62 -5.37 -13.47
N GLY A 83 18.41 -4.09 -13.76
CA GLY A 83 17.16 -3.37 -13.44
C GLY A 83 17.35 -1.91 -13.03
N ILE A 84 16.28 -1.32 -12.46
CA ILE A 84 16.28 0.07 -11.98
C ILE A 84 16.50 0.06 -10.46
N PHE A 85 17.45 0.86 -10.00
CA PHE A 85 17.72 1.07 -8.57
C PHE A 85 17.24 2.44 -8.13
N LEU A 86 16.67 2.48 -6.94
CA LEU A 86 16.16 3.64 -6.26
C LEU A 86 17.10 3.97 -5.11
N THR A 87 17.52 5.22 -5.01
CA THR A 87 18.20 5.75 -3.84
C THR A 87 17.31 6.81 -3.21
N ASN A 88 16.80 6.55 -2.01
CA ASN A 88 15.99 7.51 -1.27
C ASN A 88 16.85 8.73 -0.92
N ARG A 89 16.44 9.91 -1.40
CA ARG A 89 17.22 11.15 -1.29
C ARG A 89 17.41 11.61 0.15
N ARG A 90 16.50 11.25 1.05
CA ARG A 90 16.53 11.65 2.46
C ARG A 90 17.34 10.67 3.31
N THR A 91 17.14 9.37 3.11
CA THR A 91 17.73 8.34 3.98
C THR A 91 19.01 7.73 3.40
N GLY A 92 19.30 7.94 2.12
CA GLY A 92 20.38 7.28 1.40
C GLY A 92 20.13 5.78 1.13
N LYS A 93 18.99 5.23 1.58
CA LYS A 93 18.65 3.82 1.41
C LYS A 93 18.56 3.49 -0.08
N LYS A 94 19.32 2.47 -0.51
CA LYS A 94 19.28 1.95 -1.87
C LYS A 94 18.44 0.68 -1.92
N THR A 95 17.55 0.57 -2.90
CA THR A 95 16.74 -0.62 -3.14
C THR A 95 16.52 -0.82 -4.64
N LYS A 96 16.18 -2.03 -5.06
CA LYS A 96 15.78 -2.30 -6.45
C LYS A 96 14.31 -1.95 -6.62
N LEU A 97 13.95 -1.29 -7.72
CA LEU A 97 12.55 -1.10 -8.10
C LEU A 97 11.93 -2.47 -8.31
N VAL A 98 10.87 -2.77 -7.57
CA VAL A 98 10.10 -4.01 -7.66
C VAL A 98 8.90 -3.80 -8.57
N PHE A 99 8.12 -2.74 -8.32
CA PHE A 99 7.01 -2.35 -9.18
C PHE A 99 6.75 -0.84 -9.10
N TYR A 100 6.35 -0.27 -10.23
CA TYR A 100 5.93 1.13 -10.39
C TYR A 100 4.45 1.17 -10.75
N PHE A 101 3.73 2.16 -10.23
CA PHE A 101 2.33 2.45 -10.55
C PHE A 101 2.22 3.66 -11.47
#